data_AF-A0A932CNH4-F1
#
_entry.id   AF-A0A932CNH4-F1
#
_cell.length_a   1.000
_cell.length_b   1.000
_cell.length_c   1.000
_cell.angle_alpha   90.00
_cell.angle_beta   90.00
_cell.angle_gamma   90.00
#
_symmetry.space_group_name_H-M   'P 1'
#
loop_
_entity.id
_entity.type
_entity.pdbx_description
1 polymer ?
#
loop_
_entity_poly.entity_id
_entity_poly.type
_entity_poly.pdbx_seq_one_letter_code
_entity_poly.pdbx_strand_id
1 'polypeptide(L)'
;MEVIKESQRGIGPEGKTLLELLKERDQKTAETGCYYSLKDLPLNRQDPMKLELFFSKLLAATIAGRESARMISGSPQIREVAELATGFYTPE
;
A
#
# COMPACT_ATOMS: atom_id res chain seq x y z
N MET A 1 -29.25 -9.60 21.05
CA MET A 1 -28.40 -8.60 20.40
C MET A 1 -28.35 -8.97 18.92
N GLU A 2 -29.25 -8.39 18.13
CA GLU A 2 -29.22 -8.59 16.67
C GLU A 2 -27.95 -7.94 16.15
N VAL A 3 -27.05 -8.77 15.64
CA VAL A 3 -25.90 -8.31 14.86
C VAL A 3 -26.52 -7.64 13.63
N ILE A 4 -26.42 -6.31 13.58
CA ILE A 4 -26.82 -5.51 12.43
C ILE A 4 -26.14 -6.15 11.23
N LYS A 5 -26.94 -6.64 10.27
CA LYS A 5 -26.45 -7.25 9.03
C LYS A 5 -25.74 -6.13 8.26
N GLU A 6 -24.43 -6.05 8.42
CA GLU A 6 -23.61 -5.01 7.78
C GLU A 6 -23.89 -4.98 6.28
N SER A 7 -23.97 -3.77 5.75
CA SER A 7 -24.10 -3.43 4.34
C SER A 7 -23.37 -4.44 3.44
N GLN A 8 -24.08 -5.05 2.48
CA GLN A 8 -23.51 -5.96 1.46
C GLN A 8 -22.44 -5.30 0.54
N ARG A 9 -22.14 -4.02 0.75
CA ARG A 9 -21.16 -3.25 -0.01
C ARG A 9 -19.78 -3.30 0.66
N GLY A 10 -18.75 -3.65 -0.09
CA GLY A 10 -17.37 -3.67 0.39
C GLY A 10 -16.78 -2.27 0.65
N ILE A 11 -15.65 -2.24 1.37
CA ILE A 11 -14.97 -1.01 1.81
C ILE A 11 -13.97 -0.45 0.76
N GLY A 12 -13.75 -1.18 -0.32
CA GLY A 12 -12.87 -0.79 -1.40
C GLY A 12 -13.51 0.21 -2.37
N PRO A 13 -12.73 0.69 -3.36
CA PRO A 13 -13.23 1.55 -4.42
C PRO A 13 -14.49 0.98 -5.06
N GLU A 14 -15.44 1.86 -5.37
CA GLU A 14 -16.74 1.53 -5.97
C GLU A 14 -17.64 0.59 -5.13
N GLY A 15 -17.23 0.23 -3.92
CA GLY A 15 -17.93 -0.72 -3.07
C GLY A 15 -17.44 -2.17 -3.22
N LYS A 16 -16.29 -2.38 -3.84
CA LYS A 16 -15.64 -3.70 -3.94
C LYS A 16 -15.18 -4.19 -2.57
N THR A 17 -15.28 -5.48 -2.34
CA THR A 17 -14.64 -6.16 -1.22
C THR A 17 -13.13 -6.29 -1.48
N LEU A 18 -12.33 -6.46 -0.42
CA LEU A 18 -10.88 -6.68 -0.56
C LEU A 18 -10.56 -7.94 -1.39
N LEU A 19 -11.38 -8.98 -1.27
CA LEU A 19 -11.22 -10.21 -2.06
C LEU A 19 -11.46 -9.97 -3.55
N GLU A 20 -12.40 -9.09 -3.91
CA GLU A 20 -12.63 -8.71 -5.31
C GLU A 20 -11.46 -7.90 -5.86
N LEU A 21 -10.88 -6.98 -5.08
CA LEU A 21 -9.68 -6.22 -5.48
C LEU A 21 -8.48 -7.15 -5.73
N LEU A 22 -8.24 -8.11 -4.84
CA LEU A 22 -7.20 -9.13 -5.00
C LEU A 22 -7.39 -9.97 -6.25
N LYS A 23 -8.62 -10.44 -6.50
CA LYS A 23 -8.95 -11.22 -7.70
C LYS A 23 -8.74 -10.42 -8.97
N GLU A 24 -9.15 -9.16 -8.96
CA GLU A 24 -8.96 -8.24 -10.10
C GLU A 24 -7.48 -8.02 -10.41
N ARG A 25 -6.65 -7.78 -9.38
CA ARG A 25 -5.18 -7.69 -9.51
C ARG A 25 -4.62 -8.93 -10.19
N ASP A 26 -4.98 -10.11 -9.69
CA ASP A 26 -4.46 -11.39 -10.19
C ASP A 26 -4.87 -11.66 -11.63
N GLN A 27 -6.14 -11.41 -11.96
CA GLN A 27 -6.66 -11.56 -13.32
C GLN A 27 -5.91 -10.64 -14.29
N LYS A 28 -5.85 -9.33 -14.02
CA LYS A 28 -5.16 -8.34 -14.87
C LYS A 28 -3.68 -8.66 -15.05
N THR A 29 -3.02 -9.08 -13.97
CA THR A 29 -1.60 -9.42 -14.00
C THR A 29 -1.36 -10.68 -14.83
N ALA A 30 -2.20 -11.71 -14.66
CA ALA A 30 -2.09 -12.95 -15.43
C ALA A 30 -2.37 -12.75 -16.94
N GLU A 31 -3.34 -11.89 -17.29
CA GLU A 31 -3.73 -11.62 -18.68
C GLU A 31 -2.61 -10.98 -19.52
N THR A 32 -1.77 -10.15 -18.90
CA THR A 32 -0.78 -9.33 -19.61
C THR A 32 0.67 -9.61 -19.24
N GLY A 33 0.91 -10.32 -18.13
CA GLY A 33 2.23 -10.48 -17.51
C GLY A 33 2.75 -9.21 -16.83
N CYS A 34 2.00 -8.11 -16.85
CA CYS A 34 2.36 -6.83 -16.24
C CYS A 34 1.45 -6.55 -15.04
N TYR A 35 2.01 -6.06 -13.92
CA TYR A 35 1.22 -5.77 -12.71
C TYR A 35 0.01 -4.88 -13.06
N TYR A 36 -1.18 -5.34 -12.70
CA TYR A 36 -2.44 -4.61 -12.95
C TYR A 36 -2.68 -4.20 -14.42
N SER A 37 -2.14 -4.96 -15.37
CA SER A 37 -2.17 -4.65 -16.81
C SER A 37 -1.44 -3.38 -17.23
N LEU A 38 -0.55 -2.85 -16.37
CA LEU A 38 0.23 -1.63 -16.64
C LEU A 38 1.40 -1.92 -17.59
N LYS A 39 1.13 -1.95 -18.90
CA LYS A 39 2.16 -2.08 -19.95
C LYS A 39 2.99 -0.80 -20.14
N ASP A 40 2.40 0.32 -19.78
CA ASP A 40 3.03 1.64 -19.79
C ASP A 40 2.77 2.32 -18.44
N LEU A 41 3.66 3.25 -18.05
CA LEU A 41 3.53 4.05 -16.83
C LEU A 41 3.01 5.45 -17.18
N PRO A 42 1.68 5.68 -17.23
CA PRO A 42 1.12 6.92 -17.76
C PRO A 42 1.55 8.14 -16.95
N LEU A 43 1.61 8.03 -15.62
CA LEU A 43 2.06 9.13 -14.76
C LEU A 43 3.53 9.48 -15.03
N ASN A 44 4.40 8.47 -15.19
CA ASN A 44 5.81 8.70 -15.52
C ASN A 44 5.98 9.37 -16.89
N ARG A 45 5.17 8.96 -17.87
CA ARG A 45 5.23 9.49 -19.24
C ARG A 45 4.68 10.92 -19.34
N GLN A 46 3.64 11.24 -18.58
CA GLN A 46 2.99 12.55 -18.59
C GLN A 46 3.75 13.56 -17.74
N ASP A 47 4.16 13.16 -16.52
CA ASP A 47 4.80 14.02 -15.54
C ASP A 47 5.76 13.21 -14.64
N PRO A 48 7.00 12.96 -15.11
CA PRO A 48 7.98 12.19 -14.35
C PRO A 48 8.38 12.89 -13.05
N MET A 49 8.37 14.23 -13.01
CA MET A 49 8.68 14.99 -11.81
C MET A 49 7.64 14.75 -10.71
N LYS A 50 6.36 14.68 -11.08
CA LYS A 50 5.28 14.37 -10.12
C LYS A 50 5.41 12.96 -9.56
N LEU A 51 5.74 11.96 -10.40
CA LEU A 51 5.98 10.61 -9.92
C LEU A 51 7.15 10.57 -8.94
N GLU A 52 8.28 11.18 -9.29
CA GLU A 52 9.48 11.19 -8.47
C GLU A 52 9.25 11.91 -7.14
N LEU A 53 8.59 13.07 -7.16
CA LEU A 53 8.25 13.81 -5.94
C LEU A 53 7.31 13.01 -5.03
N PHE A 54 6.34 12.29 -5.59
CA PHE A 54 5.43 11.44 -4.82
C PHE A 54 6.18 10.27 -4.18
N PHE A 55 7.00 9.56 -4.95
CA PHE A 55 7.83 8.47 -4.47
C PHE A 55 8.79 8.93 -3.36
N SER A 56 9.53 10.02 -3.60
CA SER A 56 10.47 10.60 -2.63
C SER A 56 9.79 10.97 -1.31
N LYS A 57 8.56 11.52 -1.36
CA LYS A 57 7.78 11.86 -0.15
C LYS A 57 7.35 10.61 0.61
N LEU A 58 6.86 9.57 -0.08
CA LEU A 58 6.49 8.31 0.57
C LEU A 58 7.69 7.65 1.22
N LEU A 59 8.81 7.56 0.51
CA LEU A 59 10.04 6.98 1.04
C LEU A 59 10.53 7.72 2.29
N ALA A 60 10.58 9.05 2.23
CA ALA A 60 10.96 9.88 3.37
C ALA A 60 10.00 9.69 4.56
N ALA A 61 8.69 9.60 4.31
CA ALA A 61 7.70 9.36 5.34
C ALA A 61 7.84 7.97 5.98
N THR A 62 8.10 6.93 5.18
CA THR A 62 8.35 5.57 5.69
C THR A 62 9.57 5.53 6.58
N ILE A 63 10.68 6.16 6.14
CA ILE A 63 11.91 6.25 6.93
C ILE A 63 11.61 6.99 8.25
N ALA A 64 11.09 8.22 8.17
CA ALA A 64 10.81 9.03 9.34
C ALA A 64 9.87 8.33 10.34
N GLY A 65 8.84 7.64 9.83
CA GLY A 65 7.90 6.86 10.63
C GLY A 65 8.60 5.74 11.40
N ARG A 66 9.43 4.93 10.71
CA ARG A 66 10.21 3.85 11.34
C ARG A 66 11.15 4.37 12.41
N GLU A 67 11.94 5.40 12.08
CA GLU A 67 12.95 5.93 12.98
C GLU A 67 12.31 6.58 14.21
N SER A 68 11.13 7.19 14.05
CA SER A 68 10.36 7.73 15.17
C SER A 68 9.76 6.62 16.05
N ALA A 69 9.16 5.60 15.43
CA ALA A 69 8.50 4.51 16.14
C ALA A 69 9.47 3.70 17.01
N ARG A 70 10.70 3.45 16.55
CA ARG A 70 11.65 2.64 17.33
C ARG A 70 12.04 3.28 18.67
N MET A 71 11.99 4.61 18.76
CA MET A 71 12.36 5.35 19.97
C MET A 71 11.36 5.15 21.13
N ILE A 72 10.16 4.66 20.83
CA ILE A 72 9.13 4.32 21.82
C ILE A 72 9.43 2.96 22.48
N SER A 73 10.11 2.07 21.76
CA SER A 73 10.31 0.69 22.22
C SER A 73 11.25 0.61 23.42
N GLY A 74 10.87 -0.20 24.41
CA GLY A 74 11.74 -0.57 25.53
C GLY A 74 12.74 -1.67 25.21
N SER A 75 12.58 -2.38 24.08
CA SER A 75 13.49 -3.45 23.67
C SER A 75 14.74 -2.88 22.97
N PRO A 76 15.96 -3.22 23.43
CA PRO A 76 17.20 -2.82 22.75
C PRO A 76 17.29 -3.31 21.30
N GLN A 77 16.70 -4.47 21.00
CA GLN A 77 16.65 -5.01 19.63
C GLN A 77 15.89 -4.07 18.67
N ILE A 78 14.84 -3.42 19.15
CA ILE A 78 14.09 -2.46 18.33
C ILE A 78 14.74 -1.08 18.39
N ARG A 79 15.13 -0.62 19.59
CA ARG A 79 15.62 0.75 19.79
C ARG A 79 17.02 0.99 19.21
N GLU A 80 17.96 0.06 19.42
CA GLU A 80 19.37 0.21 19.04
C GLU A 80 19.69 -0.51 17.72
N VAL A 81 19.24 -1.77 17.57
CA VAL A 81 19.52 -2.56 16.36
C VAL A 81 18.55 -2.24 15.22
N ALA A 82 17.39 -1.68 15.54
CA ALA A 82 16.33 -1.37 14.60
C ALA A 82 15.78 -2.61 13.88
N GLU A 83 15.52 -3.70 14.59
CA GLU A 83 14.82 -4.88 14.06
C GLU A 83 13.30 -4.65 13.90
N LEU A 84 12.92 -3.67 13.09
CA LEU A 84 11.55 -3.35 12.71
C LEU A 84 11.47 -2.92 11.24
N ALA A 85 10.29 -3.11 10.64
CA ALA A 85 9.97 -2.63 9.30
C ALA A 85 8.59 -1.97 9.27
N THR A 86 8.44 -0.96 8.43
CA THR A 86 7.18 -0.25 8.19
C THR A 86 6.99 -0.13 6.67
N GLY A 87 5.76 -0.26 6.19
CA GLY A 87 5.48 -0.24 4.76
C GLY A 87 4.10 0.33 4.46
N PHE A 88 3.98 0.93 3.28
CA PHE A 88 2.70 1.31 2.68
C PHE A 88 2.28 0.23 1.70
N TYR A 89 1.00 -0.10 1.71
CA TYR A 89 0.42 -1.09 0.81
C TYR A 89 -0.72 -0.46 0.03
N THR A 90 -0.91 -0.98 -1.19
CA THR A 90 -2.09 -0.75 -2.00
C THR A 90 -3.31 -1.44 -1.34
N PRO A 91 -4.54 -1.02 -1.67
CA PRO A 91 -5.74 -1.55 -1.03
C PRO A 91 -6.04 -3.03 -1.37
N GLU A 92 -5.55 -3.52 -2.50
CA GLU A 92 -5.52 -4.95 -2.87
C GLU A 92 -4.43 -5.72 -2.14
#